data_AF-A0A8S4MY97-F1
#
_entry.id   AF-A0A8S4MY97-F1
#
_cell.length_a   1.000
_cell.length_b   1.000
_cell.length_c   1.000
_cell.angle_alpha   90.00
_cell.angle_beta   90.00
_cell.angle_gamma   90.00
#
_symmetry.space_group_name_H-M   'P 1'
#
loop_
_entity.id
_entity.type
_entity.pdbx_description
1 polymer ?
#
loop_
_entity_poly.entity_id
_entity_poly.type
_entity_poly.pdbx_seq_one_letter_code
_entity_poly.pdbx_strand_id
1 'polypeptide(L)'
;MISYQLMIACLLISLLVHVYGNLISASRNALESKHKSSCQVCDCVGLTADCSSRNIASLPQELPRDITVLRLYNNCITHLPDGLLGQLYQNLEVLDIDLNKIAIFGNHTFTGLVNLQYLMIGKNPFKPESFHKLVYKPLENIRTIQVNGLGDESKLDSRIALFDAFEGLQNSTIEAIIYKQITLMPFVLENKHLRYFKHCHLKKMVLAENGIFATEPGFSHNMPQLEMIDLSSNILRGRFPGTNIFLTFI
;
A
#
# COMPACT_ATOMS: atom_id res chain seq x y z
N MET A 1 -5.93 -63.07 -4.59
CA MET A 1 -7.06 -62.12 -4.44
C MET A 1 -6.62 -60.72 -4.00
N ILE A 2 -5.68 -60.57 -3.06
CA ILE A 2 -5.22 -59.26 -2.55
C ILE A 2 -4.55 -58.39 -3.64
N SER A 3 -3.82 -59.00 -4.59
CA SER A 3 -3.15 -58.26 -5.68
C SER A 3 -4.10 -57.59 -6.67
N TYR A 4 -5.25 -58.22 -6.94
CA TYR A 4 -6.23 -57.70 -7.91
C TYR A 4 -6.99 -56.50 -7.35
N GLN A 5 -7.33 -56.53 -6.05
CA GLN A 5 -7.93 -55.39 -5.37
C GLN A 5 -6.95 -54.21 -5.25
N LEU A 6 -5.67 -54.47 -4.97
CA LEU A 6 -4.64 -53.42 -4.98
C LEU A 6 -4.50 -52.77 -6.36
N MET A 7 -4.51 -53.58 -7.42
CA MET A 7 -4.38 -53.10 -8.80
C MET A 7 -5.57 -52.22 -9.20
N ILE A 8 -6.80 -52.63 -8.86
CA ILE A 8 -8.01 -51.83 -9.06
C ILE A 8 -7.95 -50.52 -8.26
N ALA A 9 -7.50 -50.57 -7.00
CA ALA A 9 -7.37 -49.38 -6.17
C ALA A 9 -6.37 -48.37 -6.75
N CYS A 10 -5.20 -48.83 -7.24
CA CYS A 10 -4.22 -47.96 -7.91
C CYS A 10 -4.78 -47.34 -9.19
N LEU A 11 -5.51 -48.11 -10.01
CA LEU A 11 -6.15 -47.59 -11.23
C LEU A 11 -7.19 -46.52 -10.89
N LEU A 12 -8.03 -46.75 -9.88
CA LEU A 12 -9.03 -45.77 -9.43
C LEU A 12 -8.38 -44.48 -8.90
N ILE A 13 -7.31 -44.58 -8.11
CA ILE A 13 -6.57 -43.40 -7.62
C ILE A 13 -5.96 -42.62 -8.78
N SER A 14 -5.31 -43.30 -9.73
CA SER A 14 -4.73 -42.65 -10.92
C SER A 14 -5.79 -41.93 -11.76
N LEU A 15 -6.97 -42.54 -11.91
CA LEU A 15 -8.11 -41.97 -12.62
C LEU A 15 -8.66 -40.75 -11.86
N LEU A 16 -8.79 -40.83 -10.54
CA LEU A 16 -9.23 -39.71 -9.71
C LEU A 16 -8.25 -38.54 -9.81
N VAL A 17 -6.94 -38.77 -9.73
CA VAL A 17 -5.92 -37.72 -9.88
C VAL A 17 -6.01 -37.03 -11.25
N HIS A 18 -6.18 -37.79 -12.34
CA HIS A 18 -6.36 -37.23 -13.67
C HIS A 18 -7.66 -36.42 -13.81
N VAL A 19 -8.78 -36.95 -13.31
CA VAL A 19 -10.09 -36.28 -13.36
C VAL A 19 -10.06 -34.99 -12.56
N TYR A 20 -9.52 -35.00 -11.34
CA TYR A 20 -9.36 -33.80 -10.52
C TYR A 20 -8.40 -32.80 -11.16
N GLY A 21 -7.26 -33.24 -11.70
CA GLY A 21 -6.32 -32.38 -12.41
C GLY A 21 -6.96 -31.66 -13.61
N ASN A 22 -7.72 -32.40 -14.42
CA ASN A 22 -8.46 -31.84 -15.55
C ASN A 22 -9.55 -30.85 -15.11
N LEU A 23 -10.33 -31.18 -14.07
CA LEU A 23 -11.35 -30.26 -13.51
C LEU A 23 -10.74 -28.94 -13.01
N ILE A 24 -9.60 -29.01 -12.32
CA ILE A 24 -8.89 -27.82 -11.83
C ILE A 24 -8.40 -26.96 -13.00
N SER A 25 -7.80 -27.58 -14.03
CA SER A 25 -7.34 -26.87 -15.23
C SER A 25 -8.49 -26.22 -16.01
N ALA A 26 -9.62 -26.91 -16.16
CA ALA A 26 -10.80 -26.39 -16.85
C ALA A 26 -11.41 -25.20 -16.09
N SER A 27 -11.50 -25.30 -14.76
CA SER A 27 -11.94 -24.20 -13.90
C SER A 27 -11.02 -22.99 -13.99
N ARG A 28 -9.70 -23.19 -13.96
CA ARG A 28 -8.71 -22.11 -14.14
C ARG A 28 -8.85 -21.44 -15.51
N ASN A 29 -8.93 -22.22 -16.58
CA ASN A 29 -9.08 -21.70 -17.95
C ASN A 29 -10.38 -20.91 -18.11
N ALA A 30 -11.48 -21.36 -17.49
CA ALA A 30 -12.74 -20.64 -17.51
C ALA A 30 -12.66 -19.30 -16.74
N LEU A 31 -11.98 -19.28 -15.59
CA LEU A 31 -11.74 -18.06 -14.82
C LEU A 31 -10.88 -17.07 -15.61
N GLU A 32 -9.77 -17.53 -16.20
CA GLU A 32 -8.89 -16.72 -17.06
C GLU A 32 -9.63 -16.15 -18.27
N SER A 33 -10.48 -16.95 -18.92
CA SER A 33 -11.33 -16.48 -20.03
C SER A 33 -12.31 -15.40 -19.58
N LYS A 34 -12.93 -15.56 -18.40
CA LYS A 34 -13.85 -14.57 -17.85
C LYS A 34 -13.12 -13.27 -17.49
N HIS A 35 -11.97 -13.36 -16.83
CA HIS A 35 -11.12 -12.21 -16.52
C HIS A 35 -10.70 -11.46 -17.78
N LYS A 36 -10.29 -12.19 -18.83
CA LYS A 36 -9.94 -11.60 -20.13
C LYS A 36 -11.10 -10.86 -20.79
N SER A 37 -12.33 -11.35 -20.68
CA SER A 37 -13.51 -10.68 -21.24
C SER A 37 -13.93 -9.41 -20.49
N SER A 38 -13.74 -9.37 -19.17
CA SER A 38 -14.07 -8.22 -18.32
C SER A 38 -12.99 -7.12 -18.41
N CYS A 39 -11.77 -7.48 -18.78
CA CYS A 39 -10.63 -6.58 -18.73
C CYS A 39 -10.34 -5.93 -20.08
N GLN A 40 -11.23 -5.04 -20.52
CA GLN A 40 -11.04 -4.30 -21.77
C GLN A 40 -10.12 -3.09 -21.60
N VAL A 41 -10.19 -2.44 -20.44
CA VAL A 41 -9.48 -1.18 -20.16
C VAL A 41 -8.07 -1.42 -19.60
N CYS A 42 -7.79 -2.61 -19.07
CA CYS A 42 -6.54 -2.92 -18.37
C CYS A 42 -5.95 -4.25 -18.84
N ASP A 43 -4.72 -4.55 -18.46
CA ASP A 43 -4.12 -5.87 -18.64
C ASP A 43 -4.37 -6.71 -17.39
N CYS A 44 -5.26 -7.69 -17.50
CA CYS A 44 -5.55 -8.60 -16.39
C CYS A 44 -4.80 -9.92 -16.53
N VAL A 45 -4.06 -10.29 -15.49
CA VAL A 45 -3.36 -11.58 -15.37
C VAL A 45 -3.61 -12.13 -13.97
N GLY A 46 -4.32 -13.26 -13.90
CA GLY A 46 -4.79 -13.79 -12.61
C GLY A 46 -5.64 -12.76 -11.87
N LEU A 47 -5.32 -12.50 -10.60
CA LEU A 47 -6.04 -11.53 -9.75
C LEU A 47 -5.46 -10.11 -9.82
N THR A 48 -4.59 -9.83 -10.79
CA THR A 48 -4.00 -8.52 -11.01
C THR A 48 -4.66 -7.83 -12.20
N ALA A 49 -5.10 -6.59 -12.00
CA ALA A 49 -5.49 -5.67 -13.06
C ALA A 49 -4.47 -4.53 -13.16
N ASP A 50 -3.73 -4.48 -14.26
CA ASP A 50 -2.76 -3.42 -14.54
C ASP A 50 -3.31 -2.42 -15.56
N CYS A 51 -3.66 -1.25 -15.08
CA CYS A 51 -4.25 -0.15 -15.83
C CYS A 51 -3.26 1.02 -16.02
N SER A 52 -1.96 0.77 -15.81
CA SER A 52 -0.96 1.82 -15.74
C SER A 52 -0.72 2.51 -17.09
N SER A 53 -0.50 3.82 -17.09
CA SER A 53 -0.18 4.60 -18.31
C SER A 53 -1.22 4.53 -19.43
N ARG A 54 -2.52 4.54 -19.07
CA ARG A 54 -3.64 4.41 -20.02
C ARG A 54 -4.51 5.66 -20.17
N ASN A 55 -4.05 6.80 -19.64
CA ASN A 55 -4.79 8.08 -19.64
C ASN A 55 -6.18 8.00 -19.00
N ILE A 56 -6.35 7.11 -18.02
CA ILE A 56 -7.61 6.88 -17.34
C ILE A 56 -7.90 8.07 -16.40
N ALA A 57 -9.11 8.63 -16.47
CA ALA A 57 -9.51 9.79 -15.68
C ALA A 57 -10.39 9.45 -14.46
N SER A 58 -10.88 8.21 -14.37
CA SER A 58 -11.76 7.72 -13.31
C SER A 58 -11.50 6.23 -13.03
N LEU A 59 -11.94 5.72 -11.88
CA LEU A 59 -11.79 4.29 -11.59
C LEU A 59 -12.47 3.44 -12.67
N PRO A 60 -11.78 2.46 -13.27
CA PRO A 60 -12.43 1.47 -14.12
C PRO A 60 -13.56 0.81 -13.33
N GLN A 61 -14.72 0.54 -13.95
CA GLN A 61 -15.85 -0.10 -13.26
C GLN A 61 -16.08 -1.55 -13.71
N GLU A 62 -15.53 -1.92 -14.86
CA GLU A 62 -15.78 -3.19 -15.54
C GLU A 62 -14.70 -4.25 -15.26
N LEU A 63 -13.83 -4.04 -14.28
CA LEU A 63 -12.82 -5.05 -13.92
C LEU A 63 -13.45 -6.21 -13.11
N PRO A 64 -12.81 -7.40 -13.13
CA PRO A 64 -13.23 -8.49 -12.26
C PRO A 64 -13.27 -8.06 -10.79
N ARG A 65 -14.35 -8.43 -10.08
CA ARG A 65 -14.57 -8.03 -8.68
C ARG A 65 -13.64 -8.73 -7.68
N ASP A 66 -13.01 -9.83 -8.12
CA ASP A 66 -12.15 -10.68 -7.32
C ASP A 66 -10.66 -10.31 -7.41
N ILE A 67 -10.30 -9.23 -8.10
CA ILE A 67 -8.92 -8.74 -8.13
C ILE A 67 -8.40 -8.43 -6.72
N THR A 68 -7.15 -8.75 -6.48
CA THR A 68 -6.41 -8.41 -5.26
C THR A 68 -5.35 -7.34 -5.49
N VAL A 69 -4.97 -7.12 -6.75
CA VAL A 69 -3.98 -6.11 -7.13
C VAL A 69 -4.58 -5.20 -8.20
N LEU A 70 -4.64 -3.90 -7.92
CA LEU A 70 -5.04 -2.88 -8.88
C LEU A 70 -3.91 -1.87 -9.05
N ARG A 71 -3.38 -1.76 -10.27
CA ARG A 71 -2.39 -0.73 -10.62
C ARG A 71 -3.01 0.32 -11.53
N LEU A 72 -2.98 1.57 -11.09
CA LEU A 72 -3.46 2.76 -11.80
C LEU A 72 -2.33 3.78 -11.95
N TYR A 73 -1.08 3.34 -11.87
CA TYR A 73 0.11 4.17 -11.98
C TYR A 73 0.10 5.04 -13.24
N ASN A 74 0.52 6.30 -13.12
CA ASN A 74 0.68 7.22 -14.25
C ASN A 74 -0.60 7.39 -15.09
N ASN A 75 -1.64 7.92 -14.46
CA ASN A 75 -2.93 8.19 -15.10
C ASN A 75 -3.41 9.63 -14.78
N CYS A 76 -4.65 9.93 -15.15
CA CYS A 76 -5.26 11.25 -15.04
C CYS A 76 -6.37 11.29 -13.97
N ILE A 77 -6.36 10.37 -13.00
CA ILE A 77 -7.41 10.31 -11.97
C ILE A 77 -7.31 11.54 -11.08
N THR A 78 -8.42 12.28 -10.97
CA THR A 78 -8.47 13.52 -10.18
C THR A 78 -9.17 13.35 -8.84
N HIS A 79 -10.07 12.37 -8.73
CA HIS A 79 -10.91 12.17 -7.55
C HIS A 79 -11.19 10.68 -7.36
N LEU A 80 -11.21 10.25 -6.10
CA LEU A 80 -11.67 8.94 -5.68
C LEU A 80 -12.91 9.14 -4.82
N PRO A 81 -14.12 8.83 -5.33
CA PRO A 81 -15.34 8.94 -4.55
C PRO A 81 -15.29 8.07 -3.30
N ASP A 82 -15.83 8.59 -2.20
CA ASP A 82 -15.87 7.91 -0.92
C ASP A 82 -16.54 6.53 -1.03
N GLY A 83 -15.84 5.51 -0.50
CA GLY A 83 -16.29 4.11 -0.49
C GLY A 83 -16.32 3.39 -1.85
N LEU A 84 -16.10 4.08 -2.97
CA LEU A 84 -16.23 3.46 -4.30
C LEU A 84 -15.19 2.37 -4.54
N LEU A 85 -13.94 2.56 -4.07
CA LEU A 85 -12.91 1.52 -4.15
C LEU A 85 -13.33 0.23 -3.43
N GLY A 86 -13.86 0.34 -2.20
CA GLY A 86 -14.35 -0.81 -1.44
C GLY A 86 -15.58 -1.45 -2.04
N GLN A 87 -16.50 -0.66 -2.60
CA GLN A 87 -17.68 -1.18 -3.30
C GLN A 87 -17.30 -1.96 -4.57
N LEU A 88 -16.31 -1.47 -5.32
CA LEU A 88 -15.91 -2.10 -6.58
C LEU A 88 -14.97 -3.28 -6.34
N TYR A 89 -14.09 -3.21 -5.35
CA TYR A 89 -12.89 -4.03 -5.20
C TYR A 89 -12.58 -4.38 -3.73
N GLN A 90 -13.55 -4.95 -3.02
CA GLN A 90 -13.44 -5.31 -1.59
C GLN A 90 -12.28 -6.29 -1.25
N ASN A 91 -11.78 -7.04 -2.23
CA ASN A 91 -10.69 -8.02 -2.05
C ASN A 91 -9.30 -7.43 -2.30
N LEU A 92 -9.17 -6.12 -2.52
CA LEU A 92 -7.86 -5.51 -2.78
C LEU A 92 -6.91 -5.67 -1.61
N GLU A 93 -5.72 -6.18 -1.92
CA GLU A 93 -4.55 -6.27 -1.05
C GLU A 93 -3.49 -5.24 -1.45
N VAL A 94 -3.41 -4.89 -2.74
CA VAL A 94 -2.45 -3.92 -3.27
C VAL A 94 -3.15 -2.88 -4.14
N LEU A 95 -2.95 -1.61 -3.82
CA LEU A 95 -3.42 -0.48 -4.60
C LEU A 95 -2.26 0.45 -4.96
N ASP A 96 -2.04 0.61 -6.26
CA ASP A 96 -1.10 1.59 -6.81
C ASP A 96 -1.87 2.72 -7.51
N ILE A 97 -1.82 3.93 -6.94
CA ILE A 97 -2.36 5.15 -7.54
C ILE A 97 -1.28 6.24 -7.65
N ASP A 98 -0.01 5.85 -7.67
CA ASP A 98 1.11 6.76 -7.89
C ASP A 98 0.95 7.50 -9.24
N LEU A 99 1.49 8.73 -9.32
CA LEU A 99 1.49 9.54 -10.54
C LEU A 99 0.10 9.75 -11.14
N ASN A 100 -0.85 10.17 -10.31
CA ASN A 100 -2.17 10.62 -10.76
C ASN A 100 -2.31 12.14 -10.56
N LYS A 101 -3.55 12.64 -10.60
CA LYS A 101 -3.90 14.06 -10.42
C LYS A 101 -4.81 14.25 -9.20
N ILE A 102 -4.71 13.35 -8.21
CA ILE A 102 -5.58 13.34 -7.05
C ILE A 102 -5.15 14.47 -6.10
N ALA A 103 -6.05 15.42 -5.87
CA ALA A 103 -5.76 16.56 -5.00
C ALA A 103 -6.26 16.37 -3.57
N ILE A 104 -7.34 15.61 -3.39
CA ILE A 104 -8.02 15.43 -2.10
C ILE A 104 -8.48 13.98 -1.96
N PHE A 105 -8.23 13.39 -0.79
CA PHE A 105 -8.97 12.23 -0.31
C PHE A 105 -10.10 12.67 0.62
N GLY A 106 -11.28 12.09 0.44
CA GLY A 106 -12.37 12.20 1.41
C GLY A 106 -12.14 11.28 2.62
N ASN A 107 -12.78 11.61 3.74
CA ASN A 107 -12.65 10.85 4.99
C ASN A 107 -13.07 9.38 4.87
N HIS A 108 -13.77 9.01 3.80
CA HIS A 108 -14.26 7.65 3.58
C HIS A 108 -13.72 7.02 2.29
N THR A 109 -12.67 7.60 1.68
CA THR A 109 -12.12 7.15 0.39
C THR A 109 -11.71 5.68 0.40
N PHE A 110 -11.08 5.21 1.50
CA PHE A 110 -10.64 3.82 1.64
C PHE A 110 -11.62 2.91 2.38
N THR A 111 -12.86 3.36 2.63
CA THR A 111 -13.88 2.54 3.28
C THR A 111 -14.17 1.28 2.46
N GLY A 112 -14.24 0.12 3.13
CA GLY A 112 -14.50 -1.18 2.52
C GLY A 112 -13.25 -1.91 2.01
N LEU A 113 -12.07 -1.28 2.04
CA LEU A 113 -10.79 -1.92 1.70
C LEU A 113 -10.18 -2.67 2.88
N VAL A 114 -10.95 -3.58 3.48
CA VAL A 114 -10.57 -4.28 4.71
C VAL A 114 -9.37 -5.21 4.54
N ASN A 115 -9.06 -5.64 3.32
CA ASN A 115 -7.95 -6.53 3.01
C ASN A 115 -6.68 -5.79 2.54
N LEU A 116 -6.70 -4.46 2.44
CA LEU A 116 -5.60 -3.72 1.83
C LEU A 116 -4.35 -3.78 2.69
N GLN A 117 -3.25 -4.25 2.11
CA GLN A 117 -1.96 -4.43 2.78
C GLN A 117 -0.88 -3.48 2.26
N TYR A 118 -0.95 -3.10 0.98
CA TYR A 118 0.04 -2.24 0.34
C TYR A 118 -0.62 -1.09 -0.41
N LEU A 119 -0.25 0.14 -0.07
CA LEU A 119 -0.83 1.35 -0.64
C LEU A 119 0.29 2.29 -1.15
N MET A 120 0.25 2.62 -2.44
CA MET A 120 1.14 3.59 -3.09
C MET A 120 0.31 4.79 -3.57
N ILE A 121 0.63 5.99 -3.07
CA ILE A 121 -0.13 7.21 -3.37
C ILE A 121 0.71 8.39 -3.83
N GLY A 122 2.03 8.24 -3.95
CA GLY A 122 2.97 9.28 -4.29
C GLY A 122 2.70 10.02 -5.61
N LYS A 123 3.36 11.17 -5.77
CA LYS A 123 3.39 11.99 -6.99
C LYS A 123 1.99 12.41 -7.44
N ASN A 124 1.14 12.71 -6.47
CA ASN A 124 -0.17 13.32 -6.64
C ASN A 124 -0.15 14.75 -6.07
N PRO A 125 -0.94 15.69 -6.62
CA PRO A 125 -1.03 17.07 -6.17
C PRO A 125 -1.82 17.23 -4.87
N PHE A 126 -1.54 16.39 -3.87
CA PHE A 126 -2.31 16.37 -2.62
C PHE A 126 -2.27 17.70 -1.89
N LYS A 127 -3.42 18.09 -1.37
CA LYS A 127 -3.55 19.11 -0.35
C LYS A 127 -3.47 18.48 1.06
N PRO A 128 -3.12 19.26 2.10
CA PRO A 128 -2.97 18.76 3.47
C PRO A 128 -4.16 17.92 3.99
N GLU A 129 -5.39 18.25 3.56
CA GLU A 129 -6.61 17.58 3.97
C GLU A 129 -6.62 16.08 3.62
N SER A 130 -5.88 15.68 2.58
CA SER A 130 -5.73 14.27 2.18
C SER A 130 -4.99 13.41 3.22
N PHE A 131 -4.31 14.05 4.17
CA PHE A 131 -3.57 13.39 5.24
C PHE A 131 -4.31 13.41 6.58
N HIS A 132 -5.58 13.81 6.58
CA HIS A 132 -6.38 13.74 7.80
C HIS A 132 -6.56 12.29 8.28
N LYS A 133 -6.43 12.05 9.58
CA LYS A 133 -6.52 10.72 10.21
C LYS A 133 -7.72 9.88 9.80
N LEU A 134 -8.86 10.51 9.53
CA LEU A 134 -10.10 9.79 9.17
C LEU A 134 -9.97 9.09 7.82
N VAL A 135 -9.17 9.62 6.89
CA VAL A 135 -8.93 9.02 5.57
C VAL A 135 -8.35 7.62 5.71
N TYR A 136 -7.38 7.44 6.62
CA TYR A 136 -6.62 6.19 6.77
C TYR A 136 -7.19 5.25 7.84
N LYS A 137 -8.11 5.73 8.69
CA LYS A 137 -8.75 4.93 9.75
C LYS A 137 -9.37 3.60 9.26
N PRO A 138 -9.97 3.49 8.06
CA PRO A 138 -10.52 2.22 7.57
C PRO A 138 -9.48 1.15 7.23
N LEU A 139 -8.19 1.51 7.15
CA LEU A 139 -7.11 0.62 6.70
C LEU A 139 -6.59 -0.27 7.84
N GLU A 140 -7.42 -1.20 8.31
CA GLU A 140 -7.11 -2.03 9.49
C GLU A 140 -5.96 -3.04 9.23
N ASN A 141 -5.88 -3.59 8.02
CA ASN A 141 -4.89 -4.62 7.64
C ASN A 141 -3.69 -4.07 6.84
N ILE A 142 -3.50 -2.75 6.80
CA ILE A 142 -2.40 -2.15 6.05
C ILE A 142 -1.06 -2.48 6.68
N ARG A 143 -0.15 -3.04 5.88
CA ARG A 143 1.22 -3.37 6.27
C ARG A 143 2.22 -2.33 5.81
N THR A 144 1.99 -1.74 4.64
CA THR A 144 2.90 -0.78 4.04
C THR A 144 2.16 0.36 3.37
N ILE A 145 2.56 1.59 3.71
CA ILE A 145 2.16 2.80 2.98
C ILE A 145 3.42 3.43 2.39
N GLN A 146 3.36 3.68 1.09
CA GLN A 146 4.39 4.35 0.34
C GLN A 146 3.86 5.68 -0.21
N VAL A 147 4.55 6.75 0.17
CA VAL A 147 4.23 8.12 -0.22
C VAL A 147 5.51 8.73 -0.80
N ASN A 148 5.60 8.77 -2.13
CA ASN A 148 6.75 9.35 -2.82
C ASN A 148 6.35 10.69 -3.43
N GLY A 149 6.77 11.81 -2.84
CA GLY A 149 6.47 13.16 -3.34
C GLY A 149 5.04 13.63 -3.07
N LEU A 150 4.93 14.65 -2.23
CA LEU A 150 3.67 15.27 -1.81
C LEU A 150 3.42 16.58 -2.55
N GLY A 151 2.85 16.49 -3.75
CA GLY A 151 2.13 17.59 -4.42
C GLY A 151 2.67 19.02 -4.25
N ASP A 152 1.79 19.98 -3.97
CA ASP A 152 2.14 21.40 -3.83
C ASP A 152 2.85 21.67 -2.48
N GLU A 153 4.16 21.86 -2.58
CA GLU A 153 5.11 21.97 -1.48
C GLU A 153 5.20 23.37 -0.88
N SER A 154 4.51 24.34 -1.48
CA SER A 154 4.51 25.74 -1.03
C SER A 154 3.84 25.92 0.34
N LYS A 155 3.10 24.92 0.82
CA LYS A 155 2.47 24.88 2.14
C LYS A 155 3.32 24.05 3.10
N LEU A 156 4.03 24.73 3.99
CA LEU A 156 4.85 24.16 5.05
C LEU A 156 4.12 23.07 5.87
N ASP A 157 2.80 23.19 6.00
CA ASP A 157 1.94 22.26 6.75
C ASP A 157 1.78 20.87 6.10
N SER A 158 1.95 20.73 4.77
CA SER A 158 1.72 19.44 4.08
C SER A 158 2.66 18.32 4.59
N ARG A 159 3.89 18.67 5.00
CA ARG A 159 4.86 17.70 5.56
C ARG A 159 4.50 17.25 6.97
N ILE A 160 3.96 18.16 7.78
CA ILE A 160 3.46 17.86 9.13
C ILE A 160 2.16 17.05 9.02
N ALA A 161 1.30 17.40 8.07
CA ALA A 161 0.02 16.74 7.84
C ALA A 161 0.19 15.24 7.53
N LEU A 162 1.26 14.82 6.83
CA LEU A 162 1.54 13.40 6.64
C LEU A 162 1.65 12.64 7.97
N PHE A 163 2.22 13.27 9.00
CA PHE A 163 2.31 12.64 10.33
C PHE A 163 0.95 12.59 11.05
N ASP A 164 0.01 13.48 10.69
CA ASP A 164 -1.38 13.39 11.18
C ASP A 164 -2.12 12.19 10.58
N ALA A 165 -1.77 11.76 9.37
CA ALA A 165 -2.33 10.54 8.76
C ALA A 165 -2.04 9.31 9.61
N PHE A 166 -0.87 9.28 10.27
CA PHE A 166 -0.45 8.17 11.13
C PHE A 166 -1.30 8.04 12.40
N GLU A 167 -1.98 9.10 12.84
CA GLU A 167 -2.96 8.99 13.92
C GLU A 167 -4.10 8.03 13.53
N GLY A 168 -4.49 8.02 12.25
CA GLY A 168 -5.51 7.12 11.72
C GLY A 168 -5.10 5.64 11.74
N LEU A 169 -3.80 5.37 11.77
CA LEU A 169 -3.21 4.03 11.63
C LEU A 169 -2.87 3.36 12.96
N GLN A 170 -3.17 3.98 14.10
CA GLN A 170 -2.79 3.49 15.44
C GLN A 170 -3.21 2.04 15.72
N ASN A 171 -4.34 1.61 15.17
CA ASN A 171 -4.90 0.26 15.37
C ASN A 171 -4.71 -0.66 14.16
N SER A 172 -3.83 -0.28 13.22
CA SER A 172 -3.56 -1.09 12.03
C SER A 172 -2.41 -2.08 12.23
N THR A 173 -2.21 -2.96 11.25
CA THR A 173 -1.08 -3.90 11.17
C THR A 173 0.18 -3.29 10.56
N ILE A 174 0.33 -1.96 10.58
CA ILE A 174 1.40 -1.25 9.88
C ILE A 174 2.79 -1.72 10.34
N GLU A 175 3.58 -2.20 9.39
CA GLU A 175 4.94 -2.73 9.59
C GLU A 175 5.99 -1.84 8.93
N ALA A 176 5.64 -1.16 7.83
CA ALA A 176 6.56 -0.31 7.09
C ALA A 176 5.94 1.00 6.61
N ILE A 177 6.67 2.09 6.76
CA ILE A 177 6.34 3.39 6.17
C ILE A 177 7.48 3.83 5.28
N ILE A 178 7.16 4.14 4.03
CA ILE A 178 8.11 4.62 3.04
C ILE A 178 7.67 6.00 2.62
N TYR A 179 8.41 7.01 3.07
CA TYR A 179 8.19 8.39 2.69
C TYR A 179 9.46 8.96 2.09
N LYS A 180 9.41 9.26 0.79
CA LYS A 180 10.52 9.87 0.07
C LYS A 180 10.03 11.15 -0.59
N GLN A 181 10.80 12.21 -0.47
CA GLN A 181 10.53 13.49 -1.12
C GLN A 181 11.77 13.93 -1.89
N ILE A 182 11.66 14.94 -2.75
CA ILE A 182 12.76 15.48 -3.55
C ILE A 182 13.19 16.86 -3.01
N THR A 183 12.35 17.51 -2.19
CA THR A 183 12.53 18.91 -1.79
C THR A 183 13.15 19.08 -0.40
N LEU A 184 14.30 19.75 -0.39
CA LEU A 184 15.24 19.94 0.73
C LEU A 184 14.87 21.10 1.66
N MET A 185 13.59 21.33 1.98
CA MET A 185 13.26 22.32 3.00
C MET A 185 13.52 21.75 4.41
N PRO A 186 14.42 22.36 5.20
CA PRO A 186 14.79 21.85 6.51
C PRO A 186 13.59 21.71 7.46
N PHE A 187 13.41 20.54 8.08
CA PHE A 187 12.52 20.39 9.23
C PHE A 187 13.10 19.50 10.35
N VAL A 188 12.55 19.65 11.56
CA VAL A 188 12.86 18.81 12.72
C VAL A 188 11.84 17.68 12.81
N LEU A 189 12.32 16.46 12.99
CA LEU A 189 11.46 15.34 13.33
C LEU A 189 11.15 15.36 14.84
N GLU A 190 9.98 15.91 15.19
CA GLU A 190 9.51 16.05 16.58
C GLU A 190 8.82 14.78 17.10
N ASN A 191 8.94 14.52 18.41
CA ASN A 191 8.29 13.39 19.09
C ASN A 191 6.76 13.41 18.95
N LYS A 192 6.16 14.60 18.91
CA LYS A 192 4.70 14.76 18.79
C LYS A 192 4.13 14.12 17.51
N HIS A 193 4.94 14.05 16.45
CA HIS A 193 4.58 13.46 15.16
C HIS A 193 4.71 11.93 15.16
N LEU A 194 5.57 11.38 16.02
CA LEU A 194 5.91 9.95 16.04
C LEU A 194 5.23 9.17 17.15
N ARG A 195 4.72 9.84 18.19
CA ARG A 195 4.11 9.22 19.39
C ARG A 195 3.05 8.15 19.10
N TYR A 196 2.42 8.21 17.93
CA TYR A 196 1.38 7.28 17.50
C TYR A 196 1.92 5.88 17.20
N PHE A 197 3.19 5.76 16.81
CA PHE A 197 3.81 4.47 16.54
C PHE A 197 4.18 3.67 17.78
N LYS A 198 4.03 4.26 18.98
CA LYS A 198 4.36 3.59 20.24
C LYS A 198 3.53 2.32 20.45
N HIS A 199 2.35 2.29 19.84
CA HIS A 199 1.38 1.20 19.90
C HIS A 199 1.29 0.40 18.59
N CYS A 200 2.11 0.73 17.59
CA CYS A 200 2.15 0.03 16.30
C CYS A 200 3.32 -0.96 16.25
N HIS A 201 3.24 -1.96 15.36
CA HIS A 201 4.31 -2.93 15.09
C HIS A 201 5.24 -2.45 13.97
N LEU A 202 5.55 -1.16 13.97
CA LEU A 202 6.36 -0.55 12.92
C LEU A 202 7.81 -1.07 13.00
N LYS A 203 8.26 -1.78 11.98
CA LYS A 203 9.59 -2.38 11.85
C LYS A 203 10.51 -1.59 10.95
N LYS A 204 9.96 -0.93 9.92
CA LYS A 204 10.75 -0.21 8.91
C LYS A 204 10.21 1.20 8.69
N MET A 205 11.09 2.18 8.73
CA MET A 205 10.76 3.56 8.38
C MET A 205 11.80 4.12 7.42
N VAL A 206 11.38 4.46 6.21
CA VAL A 206 12.24 5.12 5.22
C VAL A 206 11.80 6.57 5.13
N LEU A 207 12.66 7.48 5.56
CA LEU A 207 12.50 8.92 5.45
C LEU A 207 13.64 9.55 4.63
N ALA A 208 14.20 8.79 3.69
CA ALA A 208 15.26 9.26 2.81
C ALA A 208 14.80 10.48 1.97
N GLU A 209 15.73 11.36 1.63
CA GLU A 209 15.53 12.47 0.69
C GLU A 209 14.52 13.56 1.18
N ASN A 210 14.24 13.65 2.48
CA ASN A 210 13.19 14.54 3.01
C ASN A 210 13.68 15.91 3.52
N GLY A 211 14.98 16.22 3.50
CA GLY A 211 15.48 17.48 4.06
C GLY A 211 15.41 17.57 5.60
N ILE A 212 15.35 16.44 6.32
CA ILE A 212 15.40 16.44 7.79
C ILE A 212 16.74 17.01 8.24
N PHE A 213 16.74 18.03 9.09
CA PHE A 213 17.97 18.64 9.60
C PHE A 213 18.32 18.24 11.04
N ALA A 214 17.33 17.84 11.83
CA ALA A 214 17.51 17.35 13.19
C ALA A 214 16.35 16.43 13.61
N THR A 215 16.58 15.64 14.65
CA THR A 215 15.56 14.85 15.34
C THR A 215 15.53 15.23 16.81
N GLU A 216 14.37 15.21 17.45
CA GLU A 216 14.32 15.37 18.90
C GLU A 216 14.99 14.20 19.64
N PRO A 217 15.59 14.44 20.82
CA PRO A 217 16.11 13.36 21.67
C PRO A 217 15.04 12.32 21.97
N GLY A 218 15.41 11.04 21.87
CA GLY A 218 14.53 9.92 22.19
C GLY A 218 13.42 9.64 21.16
N PHE A 219 13.50 10.20 19.94
CA PHE A 219 12.49 9.97 18.90
C PHE A 219 12.22 8.48 18.60
N SER A 220 13.25 7.64 18.72
CA SER A 220 13.18 6.19 18.57
C SER A 220 12.36 5.48 19.64
N HIS A 221 12.19 6.06 20.84
CA HIS A 221 11.32 5.50 21.88
C HIS A 221 9.84 5.46 21.47
N ASN A 222 9.46 6.27 20.48
CA ASN A 222 8.11 6.23 19.91
C ASN A 222 7.90 5.06 18.95
N MET A 223 8.94 4.30 18.60
CA MET A 223 8.87 3.18 17.66
C MET A 223 9.66 1.99 18.25
N PRO A 224 9.16 1.35 19.33
CA PRO A 224 9.93 0.38 20.10
C PRO A 224 10.25 -0.91 19.34
N GLN A 225 9.53 -1.22 18.28
CA GLN A 225 9.72 -2.40 17.43
C GLN A 225 10.51 -2.09 16.15
N LEU A 226 11.06 -0.88 16.01
CA LEU A 226 11.73 -0.46 14.78
C LEU A 226 13.06 -1.21 14.61
N GLU A 227 13.18 -1.92 13.50
CA GLU A 227 14.36 -2.71 13.12
C GLU A 227 15.28 -1.89 12.18
N MET A 228 14.68 -1.08 11.30
CA MET A 228 15.38 -0.31 10.28
C MET A 228 14.83 1.11 10.18
N ILE A 229 15.73 2.10 10.18
CA ILE A 229 15.41 3.46 9.75
C ILE A 229 16.40 3.96 8.72
N ASP A 230 15.87 4.42 7.59
CA ASP A 230 16.64 5.02 6.52
C ASP A 230 16.44 6.54 6.54
N LEU A 231 17.51 7.26 6.90
CA LEU A 231 17.57 8.71 6.93
C LEU A 231 18.58 9.24 5.88
N SER A 232 18.95 8.41 4.91
CA SER A 232 19.89 8.76 3.84
C SER A 232 19.44 10.00 3.06
N SER A 233 20.40 10.73 2.48
CA SER A 233 20.10 11.91 1.65
C SER A 233 19.26 12.99 2.34
N ASN A 234 19.37 13.13 3.66
CA ASN A 234 18.85 14.26 4.45
C ASN A 234 19.99 15.26 4.78
N ILE A 235 19.66 16.39 5.40
CA ILE A 235 20.62 17.48 5.73
C ILE A 235 20.96 17.53 7.23
N LEU A 236 21.05 16.36 7.84
CA LEU A 236 21.19 16.19 9.29
C LEU A 236 22.45 16.85 9.84
N ARG A 237 22.31 17.62 10.93
CA ARG A 237 23.43 18.20 11.69
C ARG A 237 23.43 17.68 13.13
N GLY A 238 24.58 17.19 13.60
CA GLY A 238 24.78 16.73 15.00
C GLY A 238 25.02 15.23 15.15
N ARG A 239 25.30 14.78 16.38
CA ARG A 239 25.42 13.36 16.74
C ARG A 239 24.06 12.80 17.11
N PHE A 240 23.68 11.68 16.50
CA PHE A 240 22.50 10.91 16.88
C PHE A 240 22.79 10.09 18.14
N PRO A 241 22.00 10.21 19.21
CA PRO A 241 22.18 9.41 20.40
C PRO A 241 21.54 8.01 20.23
N GLY A 242 22.36 6.98 20.39
CA GLY A 242 22.05 5.72 21.07
C GLY A 242 20.80 4.96 20.63
N THR A 243 20.82 4.35 19.46
CA THR A 243 19.83 3.32 19.10
C THR A 243 20.52 2.04 18.64
N ASN A 244 19.95 0.88 18.98
CA ASN A 244 20.34 -0.43 18.43
C ASN A 244 19.80 -0.65 17.00
N ILE A 245 19.45 0.43 16.31
CA ILE A 245 18.75 0.41 15.01
C ILE A 245 19.80 0.58 13.91
N PHE A 246 19.69 -0.19 12.84
CA PHE A 246 20.52 0.03 11.66
C PHE A 246 20.16 1.37 11.02
N LEU A 247 21.02 2.36 11.26
CA LEU A 247 20.93 3.68 10.66
C LEU A 247 21.70 3.67 9.34
N THR A 248 21.00 3.87 8.22
CA THR A 248 21.67 4.11 6.94
C THR A 248 21.82 5.61 6.74
N PHE A 249 23.06 6.09 6.78
CA PHE A 249 23.44 7.45 6.42
C PHE A 249 24.38 7.38 5.22
N ILE A 250 23.88 7.66 4.01
CA ILE A 250 24.68 7.95 2.83
C ILE A 250 24.01 9.11 2.08
#